data_AF-A0A2D6NBW7-F1
#
_entry.id   AF-A0A2D6NBW7-F1
#
_cell.length_a   1.000
_cell.length_b   1.000
_cell.length_c   1.000
_cell.angle_alpha   90.00
_cell.angle_beta   90.00
_cell.angle_gamma   90.00
#
_symmetry.space_group_name_H-M   'P 1'
#
loop_
_entity.id
_entity.type
_entity.pdbx_description
1 polymer ?
#
loop_
_entity_poly.entity_id
_entity_poly.type
_entity_poly.pdbx_seq_one_letter_code
_entity_poly.pdbx_strand_id
1 'polypeptide(L)'
;MAGISYIIIVVLFVIYYLAVLLIEKKIIDDPREIIEKFLAFALTYAGIALIYFSFTGKPFLTDTVEEYYIYIFLIGFIAILWAIPNLLSEFSFFRRFVRKGKKRN
;
A
#
# COMPACT_ATOMS: atom_id res chain seq x y z
N MET A 1 16.18 7.92 19.59
CA MET A 1 15.15 6.84 19.59
C MET A 1 14.65 6.45 18.20
N ALA A 2 15.23 6.93 17.09
CA ALA A 2 14.84 6.50 15.73
C ALA A 2 15.36 5.10 15.34
N GLY A 3 16.52 4.68 15.88
CA GLY A 3 17.16 3.41 15.50
C GLY A 3 16.34 2.16 15.80
N ILE A 4 15.57 2.15 16.89
CA ILE A 4 14.74 1.00 17.28
C ILE A 4 13.55 0.86 16.32
N SER A 5 12.94 1.97 15.93
CA SER A 5 11.81 1.99 14.99
C SER A 5 12.19 1.42 13.62
N TYR A 6 13.39 1.76 13.12
CA TYR A 6 13.89 1.18 11.87
C TYR A 6 14.15 -0.33 11.97
N ILE A 7 14.71 -0.79 13.09
CA ILE A 7 14.93 -2.23 13.31
C ILE A 7 13.60 -2.99 13.31
N ILE A 8 12.55 -2.44 13.93
CA ILE A 8 11.21 -3.04 13.93
C ILE A 8 10.66 -3.19 12.50
N ILE A 9 10.82 -2.17 11.66
CA ILE A 9 10.38 -2.23 10.25
C ILE A 9 11.15 -3.31 9.49
N VAL A 10 12.47 -3.38 9.67
CA VAL A 10 13.32 -4.40 9.03
C VAL A 10 12.92 -5.81 9.48
N VAL A 11 12.69 -6.00 10.79
CA VAL A 11 12.26 -7.30 11.35
C VAL A 11 10.89 -7.70 10.82
N LEU A 12 9.91 -6.78 10.78
CA LEU A 12 8.59 -7.04 10.21
C LEU A 12 8.69 -7.43 8.73
N PHE A 13 9.54 -6.75 7.96
CA PHE A 13 9.78 -7.07 6.55
C PHE A 13 10.38 -8.47 6.38
N VAL A 14 11.37 -8.84 7.20
CA VAL A 14 11.99 -10.18 7.17
C VAL A 14 10.98 -11.27 7.56
N ILE A 15 10.17 -11.05 8.60
CA ILE A 15 9.12 -11.98 9.01
C ILE A 15 8.10 -12.16 7.90
N TYR A 16 7.67 -11.06 7.28
CA TYR A 16 6.74 -11.10 6.16
C TYR A 16 7.31 -11.91 4.98
N TYR A 17 8.57 -11.64 4.61
CA TYR A 17 9.26 -12.38 3.55
C TYR A 17 9.33 -13.89 3.85
N LEU A 18 9.70 -14.26 5.08
CA LEU A 18 9.74 -15.66 5.50
C LEU A 18 8.35 -16.31 5.48
N ALA A 19 7.31 -15.59 5.91
CA ALA A 19 5.93 -16.08 5.89
C ALA A 19 5.45 -16.35 4.46
N VAL A 20 5.72 -15.45 3.51
CA VAL A 20 5.39 -15.66 2.10
C VAL A 20 6.17 -16.84 1.53
N LEU A 21 7.46 -16.96 1.84
CA LEU A 21 8.29 -18.07 1.41
C LEU A 21 7.77 -19.43 1.92
N LEU A 22 7.26 -19.49 3.15
CA LEU A 22 6.65 -20.69 3.73
C LEU A 22 5.28 -21.03 3.12
N ILE A 23 4.43 -20.03 2.88
CA ILE A 23 3.05 -20.23 2.38
C ILE A 23 3.07 -20.56 0.89
N GLU A 24 3.78 -19.77 0.08
CA GLU A 24 3.83 -19.96 -1.38
C GLU A 24 4.85 -21.04 -1.77
N LYS A 25 5.68 -21.52 -0.84
CA LYS A 25 6.76 -22.52 -1.04
C LYS A 25 7.65 -22.21 -2.25
N LYS A 26 7.74 -20.95 -2.62
CA LYS A 26 8.48 -20.48 -3.79
C LYS A 26 9.40 -19.36 -3.34
N ILE A 27 10.66 -19.44 -3.75
CA ILE A 27 11.56 -18.30 -3.63
C ILE A 27 11.04 -17.25 -4.60
N ILE A 28 10.84 -16.04 -4.10
CA ILE A 28 10.33 -14.95 -4.92
C ILE A 28 11.47 -14.51 -5.82
N ASP A 29 11.34 -14.83 -7.12
CA ASP A 29 12.38 -14.58 -8.12
C ASP A 29 12.45 -13.10 -8.53
N ASP A 30 11.36 -12.33 -8.35
CA ASP A 30 11.33 -10.89 -8.62
C ASP A 30 11.16 -10.07 -7.32
N PRO A 31 12.18 -9.29 -6.90
CA PRO A 31 12.09 -8.48 -5.69
C PRO A 31 10.96 -7.44 -5.73
N ARG A 32 10.47 -7.05 -6.92
CA ARG A 32 9.33 -6.12 -7.05
C ARG A 32 8.06 -6.72 -6.47
N GLU A 33 7.83 -8.02 -6.65
CA GLU A 33 6.61 -8.69 -6.18
C GLU A 33 6.52 -8.67 -4.65
N ILE A 34 7.64 -8.84 -3.95
CA ILE A 34 7.72 -8.73 -2.48
C ILE A 34 7.34 -7.32 -2.04
N ILE A 35 7.92 -6.31 -2.69
CA ILE A 35 7.72 -4.91 -2.33
C ILE A 35 6.26 -4.54 -2.53
N GLU A 36 5.64 -4.97 -3.63
CA GLU A 36 4.21 -4.73 -3.89
C GLU A 36 3.31 -5.41 -2.85
N LYS A 37 3.56 -6.68 -2.54
CA LYS A 37 2.78 -7.43 -1.53
C LYS A 37 2.95 -6.83 -0.13
N PHE A 38 4.17 -6.43 0.24
CA PHE A 38 4.46 -5.76 1.51
C PHE A 38 3.80 -4.38 1.59
N LEU A 39 3.87 -3.59 0.52
CA LEU A 39 3.21 -2.28 0.44
C LEU A 39 1.69 -2.42 0.56
N ALA A 40 1.09 -3.42 -0.08
CA ALA A 40 -0.33 -3.73 0.06
C ALA A 40 -0.70 -4.05 1.52
N PHE A 41 0.12 -4.83 2.22
CA PHE A 41 -0.09 -5.14 3.64
C PHE A 41 0.03 -3.88 4.51
N ALA A 42 1.05 -3.05 4.28
CA ALA A 42 1.24 -1.79 4.98
C ALA A 42 0.08 -0.81 4.75
N LEU A 43 -0.41 -0.70 3.52
CA LEU A 43 -1.59 0.10 3.16
C LEU A 43 -2.87 -0.44 3.80
N THR A 44 -3.03 -1.76 3.89
CA THR A 44 -4.17 -2.38 4.57
C THR A 44 -4.17 -2.04 6.05
N TYR A 45 -3.03 -2.20 6.71
CA TYR A 45 -2.85 -1.79 8.11
C TYR A 45 -3.17 -0.30 8.31
N ALA A 46 -2.64 0.55 7.41
CA ALA A 46 -2.91 1.98 7.47
C ALA A 46 -4.39 2.32 7.25
N GLY A 47 -5.09 1.61 6.37
CA GLY A 47 -6.53 1.74 6.17
C GLY A 47 -7.32 1.38 7.42
N ILE A 48 -6.97 0.28 8.10
CA ILE A 48 -7.59 -0.10 9.38
C ILE A 48 -7.33 0.96 10.45
N ALA A 49 -6.09 1.45 10.54
CA ALA A 49 -5.71 2.49 11.49
C ALA A 49 -6.46 3.81 11.24
N LEU A 50 -6.69 4.17 9.98
CA LEU A 50 -7.51 5.32 9.57
C LEU A 50 -8.98 5.16 9.98
N ILE A 51 -9.57 3.99 9.73
CA ILE A 51 -10.94 3.69 10.14
C ILE A 51 -11.08 3.80 11.66
N TYR A 52 -10.14 3.22 12.41
CA TYR A 52 -10.11 3.32 13.86
C TYR A 52 -10.04 4.78 14.34
N PHE A 53 -9.14 5.58 13.75
CA PHE A 53 -9.00 6.99 14.09
C PHE A 53 -10.28 7.78 13.80
N SER A 54 -10.96 7.49 12.68
CA SER A 54 -12.22 8.14 12.33
C SER A 54 -13.34 7.88 13.34
N PHE A 55 -13.35 6.71 13.99
CA PHE A 55 -14.35 6.35 15.00
C PHE A 55 -14.00 6.83 16.40
N THR A 56 -12.72 6.79 16.76
CA THR A 56 -12.28 7.02 18.16
C THR A 56 -11.69 8.40 18.40
N GLY A 57 -11.28 9.10 17.33
CA GLY A 57 -10.52 10.34 17.41
C GLY A 57 -9.13 10.18 18.03
N LYS A 58 -8.68 8.94 18.27
CA LYS A 58 -7.42 8.63 18.96
C LYS A 58 -6.44 7.96 18.00
N PRO A 59 -5.17 8.41 17.96
CA PRO A 59 -4.15 7.79 17.12
C PRO A 59 -3.92 6.35 17.57
N PHE A 60 -3.62 5.50 16.59
CA PHE A 60 -3.33 4.10 16.82
C PHE A 60 -1.84 3.96 17.15
N LEU A 61 -1.53 3.41 18.33
CA LEU A 61 -0.20 3.48 18.98
C LEU A 61 0.15 4.91 19.41
N THR A 62 1.01 5.04 20.42
CA THR A 62 1.23 6.21 21.31
C THR A 62 1.71 7.53 20.66
N ASP A 63 1.53 7.70 19.36
CA ASP A 63 1.98 8.88 18.63
C ASP A 63 1.11 10.10 18.94
N THR A 64 1.68 11.29 18.79
CA THR A 64 0.90 12.53 18.91
C THR A 64 -0.08 12.65 17.74
N VAL A 65 -1.20 13.36 17.96
CA VAL A 65 -2.22 13.57 16.92
C VAL A 65 -1.63 14.26 15.68
N GLU A 66 -0.66 15.16 15.88
CA GLU A 66 0.03 15.89 14.82
C GLU A 66 0.89 14.97 13.95
N GLU A 67 1.68 14.09 14.55
CA GLU A 67 2.46 13.07 13.83
C GLU A 67 1.55 12.11 13.06
N TYR A 68 0.41 11.75 13.67
CA TYR A 68 -0.56 10.88 13.03
C TYR A 68 -1.16 11.49 11.75
N TYR A 69 -1.44 12.80 11.72
CA TYR A 69 -1.89 13.48 10.50
C TYR A 69 -0.83 13.46 9.40
N ILE A 70 0.45 13.61 9.75
CA ILE A 70 1.56 13.53 8.80
C ILE A 70 1.64 12.11 8.21
N TYR A 71 1.51 11.08 9.04
CA TYR A 71 1.50 9.69 8.57
C TYR A 71 0.31 9.40 7.66
N ILE A 72 -0.89 9.85 8.02
CA ILE A 72 -2.08 9.74 7.16
C ILE A 72 -1.83 10.38 5.80
N PHE A 73 -1.27 11.59 5.78
CA PHE A 73 -0.98 12.31 4.54
C PHE A 73 0.02 11.55 3.66
N LEU A 74 1.14 11.11 4.24
CA LEU A 74 2.17 10.35 3.52
C LEU A 74 1.63 9.05 2.93
N ILE A 75 0.87 8.29 3.73
CA ILE A 75 0.26 7.03 3.29
C ILE A 75 -0.75 7.28 2.16
N GLY A 76 -1.63 8.28 2.31
CA GLY A 76 -2.58 8.65 1.28
C GLY A 76 -1.90 9.08 -0.03
N PHE A 77 -0.83 9.86 0.06
CA PHE A 77 -0.03 10.27 -1.09
C PHE A 77 0.61 9.09 -1.81
N ILE A 78 1.22 8.15 -1.07
CA ILE A 78 1.82 6.93 -1.64
C ILE A 78 0.74 6.06 -2.30
N ALA A 79 -0.42 5.89 -1.64
CA ALA A 79 -1.55 5.14 -2.18
C ALA A 79 -2.03 5.71 -3.52
N ILE A 80 -2.15 7.04 -3.61
CA ILE A 80 -2.54 7.73 -4.85
C ILE A 80 -1.50 7.53 -5.95
N LEU A 81 -0.21 7.74 -5.65
CA LEU A 81 0.87 7.52 -6.62
C LEU A 81 0.90 6.09 -7.15
N TRP A 82 0.51 5.11 -6.34
CA TRP A 82 0.46 3.71 -6.76
C TRP A 82 -0.83 3.34 -7.50
N ALA A 83 -1.97 3.90 -7.09
CA ALA A 83 -3.26 3.64 -7.73
C ALA A 83 -3.38 4.32 -9.11
N ILE A 84 -2.79 5.52 -9.29
CA ILE A 84 -2.88 6.30 -10.53
C ILE A 84 -2.38 5.53 -11.76
N PRO A 85 -1.17 4.92 -11.77
CA PRO A 85 -0.69 4.15 -12.91
C PRO A 85 -1.63 3.01 -13.30
N ASN A 86 -2.14 2.28 -12.30
CA ASN A 86 -3.08 1.18 -12.50
C ASN A 86 -4.42 1.67 -13.07
N LEU A 87 -5.00 2.73 -12.48
CA LEU A 87 -6.22 3.36 -12.99
C LEU A 87 -6.06 3.90 -14.41
N LEU A 88 -4.96 4.58 -14.72
CA LEU A 88 -4.69 5.10 -16.06
C LEU A 88 -4.55 3.99 -17.11
N SER A 89 -4.02 2.83 -16.71
CA SER A 89 -3.95 1.66 -17.60
C SER A 89 -5.35 1.14 -17.96
N GLU A 90 -6.29 1.12 -17.01
CA GLU A 90 -7.70 0.77 -17.24
C GLU A 90 -8.43 1.81 -18.11
N PHE A 91 -8.15 3.11 -17.92
CA PHE A 91 -8.72 4.15 -18.78
C PHE A 91 -8.22 4.08 -20.23
N SER A 92 -7.00 3.58 -20.47
CA SER A 92 -6.49 3.33 -21.83
C SER A 92 -7.30 2.24 -22.56
N PHE A 93 -7.78 1.23 -21.82
CA PHE A 93 -8.71 0.22 -22.31
C PHE A 93 -10.06 0.84 -22.68
N PHE A 94 -10.59 1.74 -21.85
CA PHE A 94 -11.79 2.52 -22.18
C PHE A 94 -11.64 3.34 -23.46
N ARG A 95 -10.49 3.98 -23.70
CA ARG A 95 -10.24 4.71 -24.97
C ARG A 95 -10.29 3.80 -26.20
N ARG A 96 -9.80 2.56 -26.09
CA ARG A 96 -9.91 1.55 -27.16
C ARG A 96 -11.36 1.10 -27.37
N PHE A 97 -12.13 0.95 -26.29
CA PHE A 97 -13.54 0.57 -26.35
C PHE A 97 -14.40 1.65 -27.04
N VAL A 98 -14.22 2.92 -26.65
CA VAL A 98 -14.94 4.06 -27.24
C VAL A 98 -14.55 4.30 -28.71
N ARG A 99 -13.28 4.09 -29.09
CA ARG A 99 -12.86 4.20 -30.51
C ARG A 99 -13.41 3.09 -31.41
N LYS A 100 -13.73 1.91 -30.87
CA LYS A 100 -14.31 0.80 -31.65
C LYS A 100 -15.76 1.08 -32.08
N GLY A 101 -16.52 1.87 -31.32
CA GLY A 101 -17.88 2.28 -31.66
C GLY A 101 -17.97 3.31 -32.79
N LYS A 102 -16.91 4.09 -33.04
CA LYS A 102 -16.93 5.18 -34.04
C LYS A 102 -16.60 4.74 -35.48
N LYS A 103 -16.35 3.45 -35.72
CA LYS A 103 -15.95 2.90 -37.04
C LYS A 103 -17.09 2.23 -37.82
N ARG A 104 -18.33 2.33 -37.34
CA ARG A 104 -19.56 1.97 -38.05
C ARG A 104 -20.41 3.23 -38.21
N ASN A 105 -20.09 4.03 -39.22
CA ASN A 105 -20.97 4.96 -39.92
C ASN A 105 -20.25 5.36 -41.21
#